data_AF-A0A8J6P577-F1
#
_entry.id   AF-A0A8J6P577-F1
#
_cell.length_a   1.000
_cell.length_b   1.000
_cell.length_c   1.000
_cell.angle_alpha   90.00
_cell.angle_beta   90.00
_cell.angle_gamma   90.00
#
_symmetry.space_group_name_H-M   'P 1'
#
loop_
_entity.id
_entity.type
_entity.pdbx_description
1 polymer ?
#
loop_
_entity_poly.entity_id
_entity_poly.type
_entity_poly.pdbx_seq_one_letter_code
_entity_poly.pdbx_strand_id
1 'polypeptide(L)'
;MKNTIVAFTGILLLSACSQNASEKTVQKEVTVVETEQVSNVTPTKLLSMEIGGMSCEMGCGSAIRKGLLATGAVERVQFDFKMGRDINTATISFDDSKISEQELSKIISELNDKQFSIGSSTVSDYKAEEKTTTSSETKSSGSVGAQSSFSDLEQATFEIKTPNLIDLLLSALVRG
;
A
#
# COMPACT_ATOMS: atom_id res chain seq x y z
N MET A 1 -57.12 21.93 4.81
CA MET A 1 -56.69 23.34 4.67
C MET A 1 -55.66 23.56 5.76
N LYS A 2 -54.36 23.29 5.53
CA LYS A 2 -53.36 24.11 4.81
C LYS A 2 -53.11 25.45 5.52
N ASN A 3 -52.21 25.43 6.51
CA ASN A 3 -51.82 26.61 7.28
C ASN A 3 -50.80 27.48 6.52
N THR A 4 -51.02 28.80 6.58
CA THR A 4 -50.05 29.91 6.62
C THR A 4 -48.57 29.59 6.31
N ILE A 5 -47.97 30.13 5.23
CA ILE A 5 -47.38 31.48 5.17
C ILE A 5 -46.38 31.75 6.32
N VAL A 6 -45.08 31.80 5.99
CA VAL A 6 -44.15 32.91 6.30
C VAL A 6 -43.09 32.99 5.18
N ALA A 7 -42.71 34.23 4.84
CA ALA A 7 -41.84 34.62 3.74
C ALA A 7 -40.43 34.00 3.71
N PHE A 8 -39.98 33.64 2.51
CA PHE A 8 -38.56 33.49 2.16
C PHE A 8 -38.05 34.83 1.60
N THR A 9 -37.74 35.78 2.48
CA THR A 9 -37.12 37.06 2.11
C THR A 9 -35.63 36.99 2.43
N GLY A 10 -34.78 37.19 1.43
CA GLY A 10 -33.35 36.94 1.56
C GLY A 10 -32.62 37.96 2.44
N ILE A 11 -31.53 37.51 3.06
CA ILE A 11 -30.44 38.41 3.46
C ILE A 11 -29.13 37.90 2.86
N LEU A 12 -28.60 38.67 1.91
CA LEU A 12 -27.26 38.51 1.39
C LEU A 12 -26.33 39.31 2.31
N LEU A 13 -25.47 38.62 3.06
CA LEU A 13 -24.38 39.26 3.80
C LEU A 13 -23.05 38.66 3.35
N LEU A 14 -22.39 39.36 2.43
CA LEU A 14 -20.98 39.11 2.11
C LEU A 14 -20.13 39.63 3.27
N SER A 15 -19.62 38.74 4.12
CA SER A 15 -18.58 39.08 5.10
C SER A 15 -17.20 39.11 4.43
N ALA A 16 -16.93 40.19 3.68
CA ALA A 16 -15.58 40.52 3.26
C ALA A 16 -14.88 41.33 4.37
N CYS A 17 -13.80 40.78 4.94
CA CYS A 17 -12.78 41.57 5.63
C CYS A 17 -11.41 40.92 5.46
N SER A 18 -10.39 41.77 5.45
CA SER A 18 -9.10 41.50 4.83
C SER A 18 -7.98 41.25 5.84
N GLN A 19 -6.94 40.54 5.38
CA GLN A 19 -5.54 40.69 5.78
C GLN A 19 -5.17 40.38 7.25
N ASN A 20 -4.40 39.31 7.45
CA ASN A 20 -2.94 39.46 7.50
C ASN A 20 -2.20 38.13 7.34
N ALA A 21 -0.97 38.20 6.83
CA ALA A 21 -0.11 37.05 6.68
C ALA A 21 0.56 36.68 8.00
N SER A 22 0.62 35.38 8.29
CA SER A 22 1.67 34.80 9.12
C SER A 22 1.97 33.41 8.57
N GLU A 23 3.04 33.32 7.79
CA GLU A 23 3.59 32.02 7.42
C GLU A 23 3.98 31.28 8.71
N LYS A 24 3.22 30.24 9.04
CA LYS A 24 3.76 29.17 9.86
C LYS A 24 3.78 27.92 9.00
N THR A 25 4.87 27.80 8.23
CA THR A 25 5.28 26.60 7.53
C THR A 25 5.45 25.47 8.53
N VAL A 26 4.33 24.83 8.88
CA VAL A 26 4.36 23.48 9.43
C VAL A 26 4.80 22.62 8.26
N GLN A 27 6.12 22.44 8.16
CA GLN A 27 6.67 21.31 7.44
C GLN A 27 6.12 20.08 8.14
N LYS A 28 4.97 19.58 7.66
CA LYS A 28 4.65 18.18 7.80
C LYS A 28 5.66 17.48 6.94
N GLU A 29 6.82 17.25 7.54
CA GLU A 29 7.77 16.26 7.08
C GLU A 29 6.93 15.00 6.86
N VAL A 30 6.73 14.66 5.58
CA VAL A 30 6.31 13.33 5.22
C VAL A 30 7.57 12.51 5.44
N THR A 31 7.85 12.22 6.71
CA THR A 31 8.84 11.22 7.07
C THR A 31 8.30 9.95 6.46
N VAL A 32 8.86 9.57 5.31
CA VAL A 32 8.68 8.26 4.72
C VAL A 32 9.39 7.30 5.66
N VAL A 33 8.74 7.01 6.79
CA VAL A 33 9.04 5.90 7.67
C VAL A 33 8.48 4.65 7.00
N GLU A 34 8.99 4.38 5.82
CA GLU A 34 9.27 3.01 5.38
C GLU A 34 10.54 2.55 6.10
N THR A 35 10.54 2.70 7.43
CA THR A 35 11.29 1.77 8.27
C THR A 35 10.54 0.47 8.11
N GLU A 36 11.04 -0.38 7.22
CA GLU A 36 10.99 -1.81 7.46
C GLU A 36 11.47 -2.01 8.89
N GLN A 37 10.53 -2.19 9.82
CA GLN A 37 10.84 -2.74 11.13
C GLN A 37 11.23 -4.19 10.85
N VAL A 38 12.49 -4.39 10.48
CA VAL A 38 13.17 -5.68 10.50
C VAL A 38 13.36 -6.05 11.97
N SER A 39 12.23 -6.32 12.63
CA SER A 39 12.19 -7.00 13.90
C SER A 39 12.90 -8.33 13.68
N ASN A 40 13.99 -8.55 14.41
CA ASN A 40 14.75 -9.80 14.33
C ASN A 40 13.96 -10.91 15.04
N VAL A 41 12.88 -11.35 14.39
CA VAL A 41 11.97 -12.39 14.83
C VAL A 41 12.42 -13.69 14.19
N THR A 42 12.80 -14.66 15.02
CA THR A 42 13.00 -16.04 14.58
C THR A 42 11.65 -16.75 14.68
N PRO A 43 10.95 -17.03 13.58
CA PRO A 43 9.69 -17.76 13.65
C PRO A 43 9.93 -19.22 14.08
N THR A 44 9.05 -19.71 14.94
CA THR A 44 9.01 -21.10 15.41
C THR A 44 7.82 -21.86 14.84
N LYS A 45 6.74 -21.14 14.51
CA LYS A 45 5.48 -21.69 13.98
C LYS A 45 5.01 -20.98 12.72
N LEU A 46 4.18 -21.70 11.97
CA LEU A 46 3.44 -21.20 10.83
C LEU A 46 1.94 -21.37 11.10
N LEU A 47 1.19 -20.27 11.04
CA LEU A 47 -0.26 -20.23 11.21
C LEU A 47 -0.91 -19.92 9.85
N SER A 48 -1.74 -20.86 9.37
CA SER A 48 -2.59 -20.65 8.20
C SER A 48 -4.03 -20.46 8.68
N MET A 49 -4.64 -19.31 8.37
CA MET A 49 -6.01 -18.98 8.78
C MET A 49 -6.84 -18.36 7.66
N GLU A 50 -8.14 -18.60 7.71
CA GLU A 50 -9.13 -17.93 6.86
C GLU A 50 -9.51 -16.55 7.40
N ILE A 51 -9.53 -15.55 6.53
CA ILE A 51 -9.90 -14.17 6.82
C ILE A 51 -10.99 -13.72 5.84
N GLY A 52 -12.16 -13.37 6.37
CA GLY A 52 -13.25 -12.74 5.64
C GLY A 52 -13.21 -11.21 5.74
N GLY A 53 -13.94 -10.53 4.84
CA GLY A 53 -14.05 -9.07 4.83
C GLY A 53 -12.88 -8.32 4.17
N MET A 54 -11.95 -9.02 3.54
CA MET A 54 -10.87 -8.40 2.75
C MET A 54 -11.40 -7.91 1.40
N SER A 55 -11.39 -6.59 1.16
CA SER A 55 -11.78 -6.01 -0.14
C SER A 55 -10.64 -5.94 -1.16
N CYS A 56 -9.39 -5.82 -0.68
CA CYS A 56 -8.18 -5.77 -1.51
C CYS A 56 -6.94 -6.13 -0.68
N GLU A 57 -6.00 -6.89 -1.24
CA GLU A 57 -4.74 -7.22 -0.56
C GLU A 57 -3.86 -5.99 -0.26
N MET A 58 -3.81 -5.02 -1.18
CA MET A 58 -3.00 -3.81 -1.02
C MET A 58 -3.51 -2.89 0.10
N GLY A 59 -4.82 -2.91 0.36
CA GLY A 59 -5.45 -2.15 1.45
C GLY A 59 -5.55 -2.97 2.74
N CYS A 60 -6.52 -3.90 2.77
CA CYS A 60 -6.79 -4.75 3.95
C CYS A 60 -5.57 -5.60 4.34
N GLY A 61 -4.90 -6.23 3.37
CA GLY A 61 -3.71 -7.03 3.63
C GLY A 61 -2.54 -6.21 4.17
N SER A 62 -2.41 -4.94 3.78
CA SER A 62 -1.42 -4.01 4.36
C SER A 62 -1.78 -3.59 5.79
N ALA A 63 -3.07 -3.39 6.10
CA ALA A 63 -3.51 -3.11 7.47
C ALA A 63 -3.23 -4.30 8.40
N ILE A 64 -3.56 -5.52 7.95
CA ILE A 64 -3.26 -6.77 8.67
C ILE A 64 -1.74 -6.96 8.85
N ARG A 65 -0.95 -6.82 7.77
CA ARG A 65 0.53 -6.86 7.82
C ARG A 65 1.08 -5.90 8.88
N LYS A 66 0.65 -4.63 8.87
CA LYS A 66 1.13 -3.61 9.82
C LYS A 66 0.72 -3.93 11.26
N GLY A 67 -0.54 -4.32 11.51
CA GLY A 67 -1.01 -4.68 12.85
C GLY A 67 -0.28 -5.88 13.43
N LEU A 68 0.00 -6.90 12.61
CA LEU A 68 0.71 -8.11 13.03
C LEU A 68 2.21 -7.87 13.23
N LEU A 69 2.90 -7.18 12.31
CA LEU A 69 4.33 -6.88 12.42
C LEU A 69 4.63 -5.95 13.61
N ALA A 70 3.72 -5.03 13.94
CA ALA A 70 3.84 -4.14 15.11
C ALA A 70 3.87 -4.87 16.46
N THR A 71 3.54 -6.18 16.51
CA THR A 71 3.69 -6.99 17.72
C THR A 71 5.16 -7.29 18.07
N GLY A 72 6.08 -7.20 17.10
CA GLY A 72 7.47 -7.67 17.27
C GLY A 72 7.60 -9.19 17.46
N ALA A 73 6.53 -9.96 17.18
CA ALA A 73 6.47 -11.42 17.32
C ALA A 73 6.16 -12.14 15.99
N VAL A 74 5.85 -11.40 14.93
CA VAL A 74 5.59 -11.91 13.57
C VAL A 74 6.76 -11.52 12.66
N GLU A 75 7.25 -12.47 11.86
CA GLU A 75 8.32 -12.28 10.86
C GLU A 75 7.74 -11.98 9.47
N ARG A 76 6.72 -12.74 9.04
CA ARG A 76 6.10 -12.58 7.72
C ARG A 76 4.60 -12.85 7.74
N VAL A 77 3.88 -12.15 6.86
CA VAL A 77 2.47 -12.41 6.55
C VAL A 77 2.30 -12.43 5.04
N GLN A 78 1.85 -13.57 4.52
CA GLN A 78 1.53 -13.80 3.11
C GLN A 78 0.02 -14.05 2.97
N PHE A 79 -0.56 -13.76 1.81
CA PHE A 79 -1.97 -14.04 1.52
C PHE A 79 -2.10 -14.85 0.23
N ASP A 80 -2.89 -15.94 0.24
CA ASP A 80 -3.63 -16.32 -0.96
C ASP A 80 -4.84 -15.38 -1.02
N PHE A 81 -4.71 -14.30 -1.79
CA PHE A 81 -5.79 -13.35 -2.06
C PHE A 81 -6.27 -13.43 -3.52
N LYS A 82 -7.58 -13.44 -3.72
CA LYS A 82 -8.22 -13.33 -5.05
C LYS A 82 -9.39 -12.37 -4.97
N MET A 83 -9.41 -11.38 -5.85
CA MET A 83 -10.50 -10.41 -5.95
C MET A 83 -11.85 -11.12 -6.10
N GLY A 84 -12.83 -10.71 -5.29
CA GLY A 84 -14.18 -11.29 -5.31
C GLY A 84 -14.36 -12.59 -4.52
N ARG A 85 -13.34 -13.10 -3.80
CA ARG A 85 -13.57 -14.12 -2.76
C ARG A 85 -13.99 -13.47 -1.46
N ASP A 86 -15.09 -13.96 -0.87
CA ASP A 86 -15.57 -13.55 0.47
C ASP A 86 -14.57 -13.90 1.58
N ILE A 87 -13.87 -15.02 1.43
CA ILE A 87 -12.86 -15.56 2.35
C ILE A 87 -11.54 -15.77 1.60
N ASN A 88 -10.45 -15.28 2.16
CA ASN A 88 -9.09 -15.47 1.67
C ASN A 88 -8.23 -16.10 2.78
N THR A 89 -7.06 -16.65 2.43
CA THR A 89 -6.21 -17.34 3.40
C THR A 89 -4.95 -16.53 3.68
N ALA A 90 -4.62 -16.34 4.95
CA ALA A 90 -3.37 -15.73 5.39
C ALA A 90 -2.44 -16.78 5.99
N THR A 91 -1.15 -16.70 5.65
CA THR A 91 -0.08 -17.54 6.18
C THR A 91 0.90 -16.65 6.93
N ILE A 92 1.05 -16.89 8.23
CA ILE A 92 1.77 -16.04 9.19
C ILE A 92 2.92 -16.85 9.80
N SER A 93 4.16 -16.40 9.66
CA SER A 93 5.32 -16.94 10.40
C SER A 93 5.53 -16.13 11.68
N PHE A 94 5.55 -16.80 12.83
CA PHE A 94 5.57 -16.14 14.13
C PHE A 94 6.37 -16.93 15.18
N ASP A 95 6.76 -16.22 16.22
CA ASP A 95 7.45 -16.73 17.40
C ASP A 95 6.43 -17.07 18.49
N ASP A 96 6.13 -18.35 18.65
CA ASP A 96 5.15 -18.87 19.62
C ASP A 96 5.57 -18.71 21.09
N SER A 97 6.82 -18.31 21.35
CA SER A 97 7.25 -17.89 22.69
C SER A 97 6.83 -16.47 23.06
N LYS A 98 6.41 -15.66 22.07
CA LYS A 98 6.03 -14.24 22.23
C LYS A 98 4.55 -13.97 22.02
N ILE A 99 3.87 -14.73 21.16
CA ILE A 99 2.45 -14.52 20.85
C ILE A 99 1.75 -15.83 20.49
N SER A 100 0.50 -15.97 20.93
CA SER A 100 -0.34 -17.13 20.62
C SER A 100 -1.20 -16.92 19.36
N GLU A 101 -1.64 -18.03 18.75
CA GLU A 101 -2.64 -18.05 17.66
C GLU A 101 -3.92 -17.27 18.02
N GLN A 102 -4.36 -17.37 19.28
CA GLN A 102 -5.57 -16.71 19.76
C GLN A 102 -5.39 -15.19 19.84
N GLU A 103 -4.21 -14.72 20.25
CA GLU A 103 -3.87 -13.29 20.25
C GLU A 103 -3.73 -12.74 18.81
N LEU A 104 -3.08 -13.48 17.91
CA LEU A 104 -3.00 -13.12 16.49
C LEU A 104 -4.41 -12.98 15.87
N SER A 105 -5.28 -13.98 16.11
CA SER A 105 -6.67 -13.98 15.64
C SER A 105 -7.46 -12.80 16.23
N LYS A 106 -7.28 -12.53 17.53
CA LYS A 106 -7.91 -11.40 18.21
C LYS A 106 -7.46 -10.06 17.60
N ILE A 107 -6.16 -9.84 17.43
CA ILE A 107 -5.60 -8.62 16.83
C ILE A 107 -6.25 -8.38 15.46
N ILE A 108 -6.26 -9.39 14.58
CA ILE A 108 -6.87 -9.28 13.24
C ILE A 108 -8.36 -8.91 13.36
N SER A 109 -9.11 -9.55 14.27
CA SER A 109 -10.53 -9.26 14.48
C SER A 109 -10.82 -7.87 15.07
N GLU A 110 -9.82 -7.19 15.63
CA GLU A 110 -9.92 -5.84 16.20
C GLU A 110 -9.45 -4.73 15.23
N LEU A 111 -8.78 -5.07 14.13
CA LEU A 111 -8.36 -4.12 13.10
C LEU A 111 -9.53 -3.57 12.29
N ASN A 112 -9.36 -2.34 11.76
CA ASN A 112 -10.29 -1.66 10.85
C ASN A 112 -11.76 -1.72 11.32
N ASP A 113 -12.03 -1.22 12.52
CA ASP A 113 -13.38 -1.20 13.13
C ASP A 113 -14.06 -2.58 13.18
N LYS A 114 -13.27 -3.64 13.34
CA LYS A 114 -13.70 -5.05 13.37
C LYS A 114 -14.27 -5.55 12.04
N GLN A 115 -13.75 -5.04 10.92
CA GLN A 115 -14.12 -5.46 9.56
C GLN A 115 -13.85 -6.94 9.27
N PHE A 116 -12.86 -7.55 9.93
CA PHE A 116 -12.37 -8.88 9.59
C PHE A 116 -13.02 -9.98 10.43
N SER A 117 -13.54 -11.01 9.75
CA SER A 117 -13.97 -12.26 10.38
C SER A 117 -12.87 -13.31 10.27
N ILE A 118 -12.67 -14.10 11.33
CA ILE A 118 -11.72 -15.22 11.37
C ILE A 118 -12.49 -16.52 11.12
N GLY A 119 -12.03 -17.31 10.16
CA GLY A 119 -12.58 -18.62 9.82
C GLY A 119 -11.78 -19.76 10.46
N SER A 120 -11.59 -20.87 9.74
CA SER A 120 -10.77 -21.98 10.21
C SER A 120 -9.28 -21.62 10.26
N SER A 121 -8.56 -22.21 11.21
CA SER A 121 -7.13 -22.00 11.42
C SER A 121 -6.40 -23.31 11.66
N THR A 122 -5.11 -23.34 11.29
CA THR A 122 -4.21 -24.48 11.47
C THR A 122 -2.81 -23.98 11.78
N VAL A 123 -2.16 -24.61 12.77
CA VAL A 123 -0.78 -24.31 13.17
C VAL A 123 0.13 -25.49 12.84
N SER A 124 1.32 -25.19 12.32
CA SER A 124 2.37 -26.17 12.02
C SER A 124 3.74 -25.64 12.44
N ASP A 125 4.74 -26.52 12.50
CA ASP A 125 6.13 -26.12 12.78
C ASP A 125 6.71 -25.32 11.62
N TYR A 126 7.37 -24.20 11.92
CA TYR A 126 8.03 -23.41 10.88
C TYR A 126 9.23 -24.18 10.32
N LYS A 127 9.21 -24.40 9.00
CA LYS A 127 10.39 -24.81 8.24
C LYS A 127 10.91 -23.57 7.54
N ALA A 128 12.17 -23.22 7.78
CA ALA A 128 12.83 -22.17 7.02
C ALA A 128 12.88 -22.59 5.54
N GLU A 129 12.04 -21.94 4.73
CA GLU A 129 12.14 -22.07 3.28
C GLU A 129 13.46 -21.45 2.84
N GLU A 130 14.31 -22.25 2.17
CA GLU A 130 15.50 -21.69 1.53
C GLU A 130 15.06 -20.59 0.58
N LYS A 131 15.56 -19.37 0.83
CA LYS A 131 15.28 -18.18 0.04
C LYS A 131 15.79 -18.40 -1.38
N THR A 132 14.95 -19.00 -2.23
CA THR A 132 15.16 -19.01 -3.67
C THR A 132 15.31 -17.57 -4.09
N THR A 133 16.53 -17.25 -4.49
CA THR A 133 16.96 -15.87 -4.67
C THR A 133 16.46 -15.40 -6.02
N THR A 134 15.19 -14.98 -6.07
CA THR A 134 14.73 -14.02 -7.08
C THR A 134 15.11 -12.61 -6.59
N SER A 135 16.40 -12.43 -6.29
CA SER A 135 17.00 -11.12 -6.48
C SER A 135 17.05 -10.89 -7.99
N SER A 136 16.60 -9.73 -8.41
CA SER A 136 16.68 -9.24 -9.78
C SER A 136 18.07 -9.48 -10.41
N GLU A 137 18.15 -10.39 -11.38
CA GLU A 137 19.22 -10.32 -12.38
C GLU A 137 18.88 -9.23 -13.39
N THR A 138 19.58 -8.10 -13.30
CA THR A 138 19.67 -7.12 -14.38
C THR A 138 21.09 -7.11 -14.93
N LYS A 139 21.37 -7.95 -15.94
CA LYS A 139 21.92 -7.51 -17.24
C LYS A 139 22.29 -8.63 -18.23
N SER A 140 21.81 -8.44 -19.46
CA SER A 140 22.59 -8.48 -20.71
C SER A 140 22.88 -9.81 -21.44
N SER A 141 22.00 -10.09 -22.42
CA SER A 141 22.33 -10.14 -23.87
C SER A 141 22.95 -11.40 -24.54
N GLY A 142 22.40 -11.72 -25.72
CA GLY A 142 22.94 -12.62 -26.75
C GLY A 142 22.39 -14.07 -26.71
N SER A 143 22.10 -14.76 -27.82
CA SER A 143 22.12 -14.46 -29.27
C SER A 143 21.29 -15.55 -30.00
N VAL A 144 21.03 -15.62 -31.32
CA VAL A 144 21.54 -14.97 -32.55
C VAL A 144 20.35 -14.75 -33.52
N GLY A 145 20.41 -13.77 -34.44
CA GLY A 145 19.32 -13.54 -35.42
C GLY A 145 19.65 -12.65 -36.64
N ALA A 146 20.91 -12.62 -37.09
CA ALA A 146 21.42 -11.92 -38.29
C ALA A 146 21.31 -10.36 -38.33
N GLN A 147 22.33 -9.60 -38.75
CA GLN A 147 23.67 -9.99 -39.25
C GLN A 147 24.71 -8.85 -39.09
N SER A 148 25.98 -9.26 -39.01
CA SER A 148 27.22 -8.48 -39.16
C SER A 148 27.46 -7.26 -38.24
N SER A 149 28.41 -7.46 -37.32
CA SER A 149 29.58 -6.62 -37.04
C SER A 149 29.67 -5.26 -37.74
N PHE A 150 30.10 -4.22 -37.01
CA PHE A 150 31.53 -3.89 -36.87
C PHE A 150 31.74 -3.00 -35.64
N SER A 151 32.92 -3.10 -35.03
CA SER A 151 33.38 -2.17 -34.01
C SER A 151 33.58 -0.78 -34.63
N ASP A 152 32.99 0.27 -34.09
CA ASP A 152 33.77 1.38 -33.52
C ASP A 152 32.92 2.45 -32.81
N LEU A 153 33.54 3.03 -31.78
CA LEU A 153 33.53 4.42 -31.31
C LEU A 153 32.26 5.32 -31.19
N GLU A 154 32.41 6.23 -30.23
CA GLU A 154 31.92 7.61 -30.20
C GLU A 154 30.44 7.91 -29.84
N GLN A 155 30.27 8.32 -28.57
CA GLN A 155 29.47 9.47 -28.11
C GLN A 155 28.25 9.91 -28.95
N ALA A 156 27.05 9.53 -28.50
CA ALA A 156 25.81 10.21 -28.87
C ALA A 156 25.11 10.76 -27.60
N THR A 157 25.20 12.07 -27.39
CA THR A 157 24.42 12.78 -26.37
C THR A 157 22.93 12.75 -26.74
N PHE A 158 22.12 12.03 -25.96
CA PHE A 158 20.70 11.90 -26.24
C PHE A 158 19.93 13.12 -25.70
N GLU A 159 19.77 14.16 -26.54
CA GLU A 159 18.85 15.27 -26.23
C GLU A 159 17.39 14.77 -26.26
N ILE A 160 16.83 14.53 -25.08
CA ILE A 160 15.38 14.34 -24.93
C ILE A 160 14.72 15.72 -25.05
N LYS A 161 14.25 16.06 -26.25
CA LYS A 161 13.45 17.26 -26.47
C LYS A 161 12.05 17.09 -25.90
N THR A 162 11.90 17.31 -24.59
CA THR A 162 10.61 17.28 -23.90
C THR A 162 9.71 18.39 -24.46
N PRO A 163 8.48 18.08 -24.93
CA PRO A 163 7.54 19.12 -25.32
C PRO A 163 7.13 19.93 -24.10
N ASN A 164 7.04 21.24 -24.26
CA ASN A 164 6.77 22.16 -23.17
C ASN A 164 5.32 21.99 -22.69
N LEU A 165 5.10 21.64 -21.41
CA LEU A 165 3.75 21.44 -20.84
C LEU A 165 2.85 22.70 -20.98
N ILE A 166 3.46 23.87 -21.15
CA ILE A 166 2.75 25.14 -21.34
C ILE A 166 1.95 25.13 -22.65
N ASP A 167 2.47 24.57 -23.75
CA ASP A 167 1.73 24.47 -25.02
C ASP A 167 0.52 23.52 -24.91
N LEU A 168 0.66 22.43 -24.14
CA LEU A 168 -0.45 21.51 -23.88
C LEU A 168 -1.59 22.23 -23.14
N LEU A 169 -1.26 23.08 -22.16
CA LEU A 169 -2.24 23.85 -21.39
C LEU A 169 -2.93 24.92 -22.24
N LEU A 170 -2.19 25.65 -23.10
CA LEU A 170 -2.78 26.65 -24.00
C LEU A 170 -3.68 25.99 -25.06
N SER A 171 -3.34 24.79 -25.55
CA SER A 171 -4.15 24.06 -26.53
C SER A 171 -5.55 23.65 -26.01
N ALA A 172 -5.69 23.52 -24.68
CA ALA A 172 -6.96 23.21 -24.02
C ALA A 172 -7.86 24.44 -23.81
N LEU A 173 -7.27 25.65 -23.69
CA LEU A 173 -7.99 26.90 -23.44
C LEU A 173 -8.59 27.55 -24.71
N VAL A 174 -8.17 27.13 -25.90
CA VAL A 174 -8.66 27.68 -27.20
C VAL A 174 -9.83 26.84 -27.78
N ARG A 175 -10.40 25.92 -27.00
CA ARG A 175 -11.59 25.12 -27.37
C ARG A 175 -12.73 25.19 -26.32
N GLY A 176 -12.74 26.24 -25.50
CA GLY A 176 -13.85 26.63 -24.63
C GLY A 176 -14.58 27.86 -25.17
#